data_AF-A0A8S1EPI1-F1
#
_entry.id   AF-A0A8S1EPI1-F1
#
_cell.length_a   1.000
_cell.length_b   1.000
_cell.length_c   1.000
_cell.angle_alpha   90.00
_cell.angle_beta   90.00
_cell.angle_gamma   90.00
#
_symmetry.space_group_name_H-M   'P 1'
#
loop_
_entity.id
_entity.type
_entity.pdbx_description
1 polymer ?
#
loop_
_entity_poly.entity_id
_entity_poly.type
_entity_poly.pdbx_seq_one_letter_code
_entity_poly.pdbx_strand_id
1 'polypeptide(L)'
;MKTVFILMVLMAVAYSMEGLDVAALSGQGKKFFFDVTKQVMGVPSLKPENLAAQAFFRNFLDKYTKLDDKIKNDMMKHVPKATKLFDAAAKKFNVEPIQAFKMLSTFFETFKKGASGEMASKGLKLAGKFLGSNGGKKGTLN
;
A
#
# COMPACT_ATOMS: atom_id res chain seq x y z
N MET A 1 19.69 -25.57 -24.89
CA MET A 1 19.85 -24.80 -23.63
C MET A 1 18.96 -23.56 -23.71
N LYS A 2 17.70 -23.66 -23.27
CA LYS A 2 16.71 -22.57 -23.32
C LYS A 2 15.79 -22.67 -22.10
N THR A 3 16.36 -22.53 -20.90
CA THR A 3 15.57 -22.64 -19.66
C THR A 3 16.05 -21.70 -18.55
N VAL A 4 16.85 -20.68 -18.88
CA VAL A 4 17.53 -19.81 -17.90
C VAL A 4 17.12 -18.33 -18.02
N PHE A 5 16.11 -17.99 -18.84
CA PHE A 5 15.72 -16.58 -19.05
C PHE A 5 14.46 -16.10 -18.32
N ILE A 6 13.74 -16.97 -17.59
CA ILE A 6 12.46 -16.59 -16.94
C ILE A 6 12.63 -16.22 -15.45
N LEU A 7 13.80 -16.48 -14.86
CA LEU A 7 14.00 -16.34 -13.40
C LEU A 7 14.57 -14.99 -12.92
N MET A 8 14.79 -14.01 -13.80
CA MET A 8 15.54 -12.78 -13.47
C MET A 8 14.73 -11.49 -13.31
N VAL A 9 13.39 -11.52 -13.28
CA VAL A 9 12.55 -10.30 -13.10
C VAL A 9 11.80 -10.30 -11.75
N LEU A 10 12.36 -10.92 -10.72
CA LEU A 10 11.77 -10.93 -9.37
C LEU A 10 12.64 -10.29 -8.28
N MET A 11 13.77 -9.67 -8.64
CA MET A 11 14.63 -9.01 -7.66
C MET A 11 14.58 -7.49 -7.79
N ALA A 12 14.27 -6.87 -6.65
CA ALA A 12 14.51 -5.47 -6.29
C ALA A 12 13.60 -4.41 -6.93
N VAL A 13 12.31 -4.41 -6.57
CA VAL A 13 11.68 -3.14 -6.23
C VAL A 13 11.91 -2.92 -4.74
N ALA A 14 13.01 -2.28 -4.40
CA ALA A 14 13.06 -1.50 -3.17
C ALA A 14 11.98 -0.42 -3.34
N TYR A 15 10.79 -0.67 -2.81
CA TYR A 15 9.65 0.23 -2.94
C TYR A 15 9.88 1.48 -2.09
N SER A 16 10.73 2.39 -2.57
CA SER A 16 10.63 3.79 -2.17
C SER A 16 9.25 4.28 -2.60
N MET A 17 8.40 4.63 -1.64
CA MET A 17 7.05 5.19 -1.83
C MET A 17 7.05 6.58 -2.53
N GLU A 18 8.12 6.94 -3.25
CA GLU A 18 8.12 8.10 -4.14
C GLU A 18 7.07 7.90 -5.24
N GLY A 19 6.11 8.83 -5.30
CA GLY A 19 5.03 8.83 -6.28
C GLY A 19 3.72 8.19 -5.80
N LEU A 20 3.50 8.05 -4.49
CA LEU A 20 2.19 7.78 -3.93
C LEU A 20 1.51 9.08 -3.46
N ASP A 21 1.16 9.97 -4.40
CA ASP A 21 0.46 11.21 -4.08
C ASP A 21 -1.06 11.01 -4.07
N VAL A 22 -1.56 10.40 -2.99
CA VAL A 22 -3.00 10.20 -2.78
C VAL A 22 -3.73 11.54 -2.64
N ALA A 23 -3.04 12.60 -2.18
CA ALA A 23 -3.64 13.92 -2.01
C ALA A 23 -3.96 14.59 -3.36
N ALA A 24 -3.21 14.27 -4.41
CA ALA A 24 -3.46 14.77 -5.76
C ALA A 24 -4.53 13.99 -6.56
N LEU A 25 -4.98 12.83 -6.06
CA LEU A 25 -6.05 12.06 -6.73
C LEU A 25 -7.39 12.80 -6.75
N SER A 26 -8.19 12.50 -7.77
CA SER A 26 -9.60 12.88 -7.83
C SER A 26 -10.40 12.29 -6.65
N GLY A 27 -11.59 12.83 -6.38
CA GLY A 27 -12.43 12.36 -5.27
C GLY A 27 -12.74 10.85 -5.33
N GLN A 28 -12.97 10.31 -6.53
CA GLN A 28 -13.21 8.88 -6.73
C GLN A 28 -11.94 8.04 -6.56
N GLY A 29 -10.80 8.50 -7.10
CA GLY A 29 -9.50 7.85 -6.90
C GLY A 29 -9.11 7.78 -5.42
N LYS A 30 -9.29 8.90 -4.69
CA LYS A 30 -9.12 8.95 -3.23
C LYS A 30 -10.01 7.96 -2.51
N LYS A 31 -11.31 7.94 -2.85
CA LYS A 31 -12.27 7.00 -2.23
C LYS A 31 -11.84 5.56 -2.43
N PHE A 32 -11.45 5.19 -3.65
CA PHE A 32 -10.93 3.84 -3.94
C PHE A 32 -9.72 3.51 -3.04
N PHE A 33 -8.71 4.38 -3.00
CA PHE A 33 -7.54 4.17 -2.15
C PHE A 33 -7.86 4.07 -0.66
N PHE A 34 -8.75 4.93 -0.14
CA PHE A 34 -9.17 4.87 1.25
C PHE A 34 -9.91 3.58 1.58
N ASP A 35 -10.82 3.14 0.72
CA ASP A 35 -11.58 1.90 0.94
C ASP A 35 -10.67 0.68 0.93
N VAL A 36 -9.71 0.63 -0.01
CA VAL A 36 -8.68 -0.42 -0.08
C VAL A 36 -7.77 -0.37 1.14
N THR A 37 -7.34 0.81 1.56
CA THR A 37 -6.50 1.00 2.75
C THR A 37 -7.20 0.52 4.02
N LYS A 38 -8.48 0.87 4.20
CA LYS A 38 -9.28 0.40 5.35
C LYS A 38 -9.39 -1.12 5.37
N GLN A 39 -9.73 -1.72 4.22
CA GLN A 39 -9.87 -3.17 4.10
C GLN A 39 -8.54 -3.88 4.39
N VAL A 40 -7.44 -3.43 3.79
CA VAL A 40 -6.14 -4.10 3.93
C VAL A 40 -5.58 -4.00 5.36
N MET A 41 -5.87 -2.91 6.06
CA MET A 41 -5.48 -2.76 7.47
C MET A 41 -6.16 -3.80 8.36
N GLY A 42 -7.41 -4.17 8.08
CA GLY A 42 -8.15 -5.22 8.77
C GLY A 42 -7.72 -6.65 8.44
N VAL A 43 -6.89 -6.86 7.41
CA VAL A 43 -6.38 -8.19 7.05
C VAL A 43 -5.20 -8.56 7.97
N PRO A 44 -5.28 -9.64 8.76
CA PRO A 44 -4.29 -9.95 9.80
C PRO A 44 -2.93 -10.36 9.24
N SER A 45 -2.92 -11.05 8.10
CA SER A 45 -1.72 -11.42 7.37
C SER A 45 -2.02 -11.35 5.89
N LEU A 46 -1.11 -10.76 5.11
CA LEU A 46 -1.28 -10.61 3.65
C LEU A 46 -0.63 -11.74 2.86
N LYS A 47 -0.06 -12.74 3.54
CA LYS A 47 0.56 -13.88 2.90
C LYS A 47 -0.44 -14.61 1.98
N PRO A 48 -0.03 -15.08 0.79
CA PRO A 48 -0.93 -15.71 -0.19
C PRO A 48 -1.70 -16.93 0.33
N GLU A 49 -1.17 -17.66 1.30
CA GLU A 49 -1.82 -18.81 1.95
C GLU A 49 -2.97 -18.41 2.89
N ASN A 50 -3.06 -17.14 3.30
CA ASN A 50 -4.10 -16.68 4.22
C ASN A 50 -5.44 -16.46 3.48
N LEU A 51 -6.51 -17.11 3.94
CA LEU A 51 -7.84 -17.02 3.32
C LEU A 51 -8.39 -15.58 3.28
N ALA A 52 -8.18 -14.79 4.33
CA ALA A 52 -8.62 -13.39 4.37
C ALA A 52 -7.82 -12.53 3.37
N ALA A 53 -6.52 -12.79 3.20
CA ALA A 53 -5.71 -12.13 2.18
C ALA A 53 -6.20 -12.47 0.77
N GLN A 54 -6.45 -13.75 0.50
CA GLN A 54 -6.95 -14.16 -0.81
C GLN A 54 -8.33 -13.54 -1.11
N ALA A 55 -9.25 -13.53 -0.14
CA ALA A 55 -10.55 -12.89 -0.28
C ALA A 55 -10.40 -11.39 -0.55
N PHE A 56 -9.53 -10.71 0.21
CA PHE A 56 -9.20 -9.31 -0.02
C PHE A 56 -8.63 -9.07 -1.43
N PHE A 57 -7.65 -9.86 -1.89
CA PHE A 57 -7.03 -9.67 -3.20
C PHE A 57 -8.00 -9.92 -4.35
N ARG A 58 -8.87 -10.94 -4.25
CA ARG A 58 -9.94 -11.18 -5.25
C ARG A 58 -10.88 -9.98 -5.33
N ASN A 59 -11.37 -9.51 -4.19
CA ASN A 59 -12.26 -8.35 -4.12
C ASN A 59 -11.58 -7.06 -4.59
N PHE A 60 -10.31 -6.88 -4.26
CA PHE A 60 -9.51 -5.75 -4.71
C PHE A 60 -9.39 -5.74 -6.24
N LEU A 61 -9.01 -6.87 -6.84
CA LEU A 61 -8.86 -6.98 -8.29
C LEU A 61 -10.20 -6.83 -9.02
N ASP A 62 -11.28 -7.38 -8.47
CA ASP A 62 -12.64 -7.20 -9.02
C ASP A 62 -13.04 -5.72 -9.05
N LYS A 63 -12.87 -5.01 -7.92
CA LYS A 63 -13.15 -3.57 -7.84
C LYS A 63 -12.24 -2.76 -8.77
N TYR A 64 -10.96 -3.07 -8.80
CA TYR A 64 -9.98 -2.35 -9.61
C TYR A 64 -10.26 -2.50 -11.11
N THR A 65 -10.54 -3.72 -11.58
CA THR A 65 -10.81 -3.98 -13.00
C THR A 65 -12.08 -3.28 -13.48
N LYS A 66 -13.06 -3.12 -12.60
CA LYS A 66 -14.32 -2.39 -12.85
C LYS A 66 -14.24 -0.87 -12.72
N LEU A 67 -13.09 -0.30 -12.35
CA LEU A 67 -12.93 1.16 -12.35
C LEU A 67 -13.03 1.70 -13.78
N ASP A 68 -13.73 2.82 -13.94
CA ASP A 68 -13.79 3.56 -15.19
C ASP A 68 -12.39 4.04 -15.63
N ASP A 69 -12.19 4.13 -16.94
CA ASP A 69 -10.90 4.53 -17.53
C ASP A 69 -10.44 5.92 -17.04
N LYS A 70 -11.37 6.83 -16.77
CA LYS A 70 -11.07 8.14 -16.19
C LYS A 70 -10.37 8.02 -14.83
N ILE A 71 -10.84 7.11 -13.98
CA ILE A 71 -10.27 6.87 -12.65
C ILE A 71 -8.91 6.16 -12.79
N LYS A 72 -8.80 5.17 -13.67
CA LYS A 72 -7.52 4.49 -13.93
C LYS A 72 -6.47 5.46 -14.47
N ASN A 73 -6.85 6.39 -15.35
CA ASN A 73 -5.97 7.43 -15.88
C ASN A 73 -5.54 8.43 -14.79
N ASP A 74 -6.45 8.84 -13.92
CA ASP A 74 -6.16 9.67 -12.73
C ASP A 74 -5.14 8.98 -11.81
N MET A 75 -5.37 7.69 -11.52
CA MET A 75 -4.45 6.87 -10.75
C MET A 75 -3.11 6.69 -11.45
N MET A 76 -3.09 6.51 -12.77
CA MET A 76 -1.83 6.40 -13.52
C MET A 76 -1.03 7.70 -13.45
N LYS A 77 -1.69 8.86 -13.44
CA LYS A 77 -1.04 10.17 -13.38
C LYS A 77 -0.41 10.45 -12.02
N HIS A 78 -1.15 10.17 -10.94
CA HIS A 78 -0.76 10.58 -9.58
C HIS A 78 -0.11 9.47 -8.74
N VAL A 79 -0.40 8.21 -9.06
CA VAL A 79 0.14 7.02 -8.39
C VAL A 79 0.62 5.94 -9.38
N PRO A 80 1.48 6.29 -10.36
CA PRO A 80 1.82 5.43 -11.51
C PRO A 80 2.39 4.08 -11.12
N LYS A 81 3.22 4.02 -10.08
CA LYS A 81 3.88 2.78 -9.65
C LYS A 81 2.85 1.76 -9.11
N ALA A 82 1.92 2.22 -8.27
CA ALA A 82 0.86 1.38 -7.73
C ALA A 82 -0.07 0.91 -8.85
N THR A 83 -0.50 1.84 -9.72
CA THR A 83 -1.41 1.53 -10.84
C THR A 83 -0.83 0.48 -11.78
N LYS A 84 0.44 0.61 -12.20
CA LYS A 84 1.12 -0.39 -13.05
C LYS A 84 1.20 -1.76 -12.39
N LEU A 85 1.41 -1.82 -11.08
CA LEU A 85 1.42 -3.08 -10.33
C LEU A 85 0.03 -3.72 -10.31
N PHE A 86 -1.01 -2.92 -10.09
CA PHE A 86 -2.40 -3.39 -10.09
C PHE A 86 -2.81 -3.91 -11.47
N ASP A 87 -2.43 -3.21 -12.55
CA ASP A 87 -2.63 -3.67 -13.92
C ASP A 87 -1.93 -5.02 -14.20
N ALA A 88 -0.68 -5.15 -13.77
CA ALA A 88 0.08 -6.39 -13.92
C ALA A 88 -0.55 -7.55 -13.13
N ALA A 89 -1.01 -7.29 -11.90
CA ALA A 89 -1.69 -8.26 -11.08
C ALA A 89 -3.05 -8.68 -11.67
N ALA A 90 -3.84 -7.73 -12.18
CA ALA A 90 -5.11 -8.02 -12.83
C ALA A 90 -4.94 -8.89 -14.08
N LYS A 91 -3.96 -8.57 -14.93
CA LYS A 91 -3.64 -9.38 -16.12
C LYS A 91 -3.21 -10.79 -15.75
N LYS A 92 -2.37 -10.93 -14.71
CA LYS A 92 -1.88 -12.24 -14.25
C LYS A 92 -2.93 -13.04 -13.49
N PHE A 93 -3.93 -12.42 -12.87
CA PHE A 93 -4.88 -13.12 -12.01
C PHE A 93 -5.68 -14.22 -12.74
N ASN A 94 -5.99 -14.03 -14.02
CA ASN A 94 -6.73 -15.01 -14.82
C ASN A 94 -5.90 -16.22 -15.26
N VAL A 95 -4.56 -16.10 -15.26
CA VAL A 95 -3.66 -17.14 -15.78
C VAL A 95 -2.81 -17.76 -14.66
N GLU A 96 -2.30 -16.91 -13.76
CA GLU A 96 -1.41 -17.26 -12.67
C GLU A 96 -1.85 -16.56 -11.35
N PRO A 97 -2.97 -16.97 -10.73
CA PRO A 97 -3.53 -16.31 -9.55
C PRO A 97 -2.55 -16.18 -8.39
N ILE A 98 -1.71 -17.20 -8.17
CA ILE A 98 -0.71 -17.20 -7.11
C ILE A 98 0.35 -16.12 -7.32
N GLN A 99 0.77 -15.87 -8.56
CA GLN A 99 1.73 -14.79 -8.85
C GLN A 99 1.07 -13.42 -8.68
N ALA A 100 -0.18 -13.27 -9.11
CA ALA A 100 -0.96 -12.05 -8.86
C ALA A 100 -1.03 -11.73 -7.36
N PHE A 101 -1.34 -12.73 -6.53
CA PHE A 101 -1.38 -12.56 -5.08
C PHE A 101 -0.02 -12.28 -4.46
N LYS A 102 1.07 -12.89 -4.94
CA LYS A 102 2.42 -12.56 -4.47
C LYS A 102 2.76 -11.09 -4.71
N MET A 103 2.49 -10.56 -5.91
CA MET A 103 2.72 -9.15 -6.22
C MET A 103 1.91 -8.21 -5.30
N LEU A 104 0.63 -8.50 -5.12
CA LEU A 104 -0.25 -7.72 -4.24
C LEU A 104 0.16 -7.83 -2.77
N SER A 105 0.51 -9.03 -2.29
CA SER A 105 1.02 -9.27 -0.95
C SER A 105 2.25 -8.42 -0.67
N THR A 106 3.27 -8.47 -1.53
CA THR A 106 4.50 -7.69 -1.34
C THR A 106 4.22 -6.19 -1.29
N PHE A 107 3.39 -5.68 -2.21
CA PHE A 107 3.01 -4.28 -2.22
C PHE A 107 2.28 -3.89 -0.93
N PHE A 108 1.22 -4.61 -0.57
CA PHE A 108 0.37 -4.24 0.56
C PHE A 108 1.05 -4.46 1.92
N GLU A 109 1.96 -5.42 2.06
CA GLU A 109 2.77 -5.56 3.27
C GLU A 109 3.70 -4.37 3.46
N THR A 110 4.34 -3.93 2.37
CA THR A 110 5.21 -2.74 2.38
C THR A 110 4.38 -1.49 2.69
N PHE A 111 3.19 -1.39 2.08
CA PHE A 111 2.23 -0.33 2.34
C PHE A 111 1.81 -0.28 3.81
N LYS A 112 1.40 -1.41 4.41
CA LYS A 112 1.03 -1.47 5.84
C LYS A 112 2.20 -1.09 6.74
N LYS A 113 3.41 -1.60 6.48
CA LYS A 113 4.60 -1.26 7.26
C LYS A 113 4.93 0.23 7.19
N GLY A 114 4.88 0.82 5.99
CA GLY A 114 5.10 2.25 5.80
C GLY A 114 4.05 3.12 6.50
N ALA A 115 2.77 2.79 6.33
CA ALA A 115 1.67 3.51 6.97
C ALA A 115 1.74 3.44 8.50
N SER A 116 2.03 2.25 9.07
CA SER A 116 2.22 2.07 10.51
C SER A 116 3.44 2.84 11.03
N GLY A 117 4.56 2.82 10.30
CA GLY A 117 5.78 3.54 10.68
C GLY A 117 5.60 5.06 10.68
N GLU A 118 4.88 5.62 9.70
CA GLU A 118 4.56 7.04 9.65
C GLU A 118 3.61 7.46 10.79
N MET A 119 2.58 6.65 11.06
CA MET A 119 1.67 6.86 12.19
C MET A 119 2.38 6.79 13.54
N ALA A 120 3.22 5.78 13.76
CA ALA A 120 4.02 5.65 14.97
C ALA A 120 4.96 6.85 15.15
N SER A 121 5.62 7.29 14.08
CA SER A 121 6.50 8.46 14.09
C SER A 121 5.75 9.76 14.40
N LYS A 122 4.55 9.95 13.84
CA LYS A 122 3.69 11.11 14.15
C LYS A 122 3.16 11.05 15.58
N GLY A 123 2.75 9.88 16.06
CA GLY A 123 2.30 9.65 17.43
C GLY A 123 3.40 9.94 18.46
N LEU A 124 4.62 9.48 18.21
CA LEU A 124 5.77 9.75 19.06
C LEU A 124 6.13 11.24 19.08
N LYS A 125 6.09 11.94 17.93
CA LYS A 125 6.29 13.40 17.87
C LYS A 125 5.23 14.17 18.65
N LEU A 126 3.96 13.77 18.57
CA LEU A 126 2.88 14.40 19.32
C LEU A 126 3.00 14.11 20.81
N ALA A 127 3.26 12.86 21.21
CA ALA A 127 3.50 12.48 22.59
C ALA A 127 4.71 13.23 23.17
N GLY A 128 5.82 13.32 22.43
CA GLY A 128 7.00 14.10 22.83
C GLY A 128 6.70 15.59 22.99
N LYS A 129 5.85 16.19 22.14
CA LYS A 129 5.38 17.56 22.32
C LYS A 129 4.49 17.74 23.55
N PHE A 130 3.56 16.81 23.81
CA PHE A 130 2.69 16.86 24.98
C PHE A 130 3.43 16.61 26.30
N LEU A 131 4.35 15.64 26.33
CA LEU A 131 5.15 15.29 27.50
C LEU A 131 6.28 16.30 27.75
N GLY A 132 6.87 16.86 26.69
CA GLY A 132 7.91 17.88 26.77
C GLY A 132 7.41 19.28 27.13
N SER A 133 6.12 19.57 26.94
CA SER A 133 5.55 20.89 27.22
C SER A 133 5.09 21.09 28.67
N ASN A 134 5.28 20.12 29.57
CA ASN A 134 4.85 20.22 30.97
C ASN A 134 5.96 19.99 32.03
N GLY A 135 7.24 20.08 31.66
CA GLY A 135 8.38 19.77 32.53
C GLY A 135 9.32 20.93 32.88
N GLY A 136 8.90 22.19 32.74
CA GLY A 136 9.80 23.36 32.77
C GLY A 136 9.44 24.46 33.78
N LYS A 137 8.93 24.14 34.97
CA LYS A 137 8.95 25.06 36.13
C LYS A 137 9.57 24.35 37.33
N LYS A 138 10.89 24.34 37.37
CA LYS A 138 11.72 24.13 38.57
C LYS A 138 12.58 25.38 38.62
N GLY A 139 12.12 26.45 39.28
CA GLY A 139 12.18 26.54 40.73
C GLY A 139 13.46 27.29 41.07
N THR A 140 13.49 28.60 40.80
CA THR A 140 14.47 29.50 41.42
C THR A 140 14.06 29.64 42.87
N LEU A 141 14.80 28.99 43.76
CA LEU A 141 14.76 29.25 45.20
C LEU A 141 16.19 29.53 45.63
N ASN A 142 16.41 30.81 45.93
CA ASN A 142 17.48 31.45 46.70
C ASN A 142 18.92 31.18 46.28
#